data_AF-A0A979FGE1-F1
#
_entry.id   AF-A0A979FGE1-F1
#
_cell.length_a   1.000
_cell.length_b   1.000
_cell.length_c   1.000
_cell.angle_alpha   90.00
_cell.angle_beta   90.00
_cell.angle_gamma   90.00
#
_symmetry.space_group_name_H-M   'P 1'
#
loop_
_entity.id
_entity.type
_entity.pdbx_description
1 polymer ?
#
loop_
_entity_poly.entity_id
_entity_poly.type
_entity_poly.pdbx_seq_one_letter_code
_entity_poly.pdbx_strand_id
1 'polypeptide(L)'
;MPSRELGVSVHSIAQALLVFLEALPEPVVPCSLYPAALRAAAEGYLPAKQVVSQMPDYHRNVFTYLMAFLNELLVHRHENKLDASTLAMVFGLVILREAAVHKPGALAKPDHDSKKKLFVYHFLVNE
;
A
#
# COMPACT_ATOMS: atom_id res chain seq x y z
N MET A 1 -33.32 -16.13 -4.00
CA MET A 1 -32.40 -16.39 -2.86
C MET A 1 -32.06 -15.04 -2.25
N PRO A 2 -32.43 -14.75 -1.00
CA PRO A 2 -32.00 -13.50 -0.37
C PRO A 2 -30.52 -13.64 -0.02
N SER A 3 -29.69 -12.82 -0.64
CA SER A 3 -28.28 -12.67 -0.28
C SER A 3 -28.21 -12.31 1.20
N ARG A 4 -27.48 -13.09 1.99
CA ARG A 4 -27.19 -12.75 3.39
C ARG A 4 -26.44 -11.43 3.39
N GLU A 5 -27.14 -10.33 3.64
CA GLU A 5 -26.49 -9.09 4.06
C GLU A 5 -25.88 -9.37 5.43
N LEU A 6 -24.59 -9.70 5.43
CA LEU A 6 -23.78 -9.56 6.62
C LEU A 6 -23.93 -8.09 7.02
N GLY A 7 -24.54 -7.77 8.17
CA GLY A 7 -24.86 -6.40 8.60
C GLY A 7 -23.64 -5.51 8.88
N VAL A 8 -22.50 -5.81 8.26
CA VAL A 8 -21.24 -5.10 8.34
C VAL A 8 -21.06 -4.29 7.07
N SER A 9 -20.94 -2.97 7.21
CA SER A 9 -20.67 -2.05 6.10
C SER A 9 -19.32 -2.36 5.43
N VAL A 10 -19.25 -2.20 4.11
CA VAL A 10 -18.00 -2.30 3.34
C VAL A 10 -16.91 -1.36 3.86
N HIS A 11 -17.30 -0.21 4.43
CA HIS A 11 -16.37 0.74 5.05
C HIS A 11 -15.70 0.14 6.30
N SER A 12 -16.43 -0.64 7.09
CA SER A 12 -15.88 -1.33 8.26
C SER A 12 -14.89 -2.41 7.85
N ILE A 13 -15.17 -3.14 6.77
CA ILE A 13 -14.25 -4.16 6.23
C ILE A 13 -13.00 -3.50 5.66
N ALA A 14 -13.14 -2.39 4.91
CA ALA A 14 -12.02 -1.62 4.39
C ALA A 14 -11.12 -1.09 5.53
N GLN A 15 -11.74 -0.51 6.57
CA GLN A 15 -10.99 -0.06 7.74
C GLN A 15 -10.28 -1.23 8.45
N ALA A 16 -10.96 -2.37 8.62
CA ALA A 16 -10.35 -3.55 9.22
C ALA A 16 -9.16 -4.07 8.41
N LEU A 17 -9.21 -4.01 7.08
CA LEU A 17 -8.08 -4.35 6.22
C LEU A 17 -6.90 -3.40 6.44
N LEU A 18 -7.14 -2.08 6.47
CA LEU A 18 -6.09 -1.09 6.71
C LEU A 18 -5.44 -1.29 8.09
N VAL A 19 -6.25 -1.48 9.13
CA VAL A 19 -5.78 -1.77 10.50
C VAL A 19 -5.01 -3.09 10.55
N PHE A 20 -5.47 -4.13 9.85
CA PHE A 20 -4.75 -5.40 9.76
C PHE A 20 -3.36 -5.22 9.15
N LEU A 21 -3.26 -4.49 8.03
CA LEU A 21 -1.98 -4.22 7.37
C LEU A 21 -1.05 -3.38 8.26
N GLU A 22 -1.59 -2.35 8.93
CA GLU A 22 -0.86 -1.49 9.87
C GLU A 22 -0.33 -2.26 11.08
N ALA A 23 -1.12 -3.21 11.60
CA ALA A 23 -0.78 -4.00 12.78
C ALA A 23 0.23 -5.14 12.53
N LEU A 24 0.62 -5.40 11.27
CA LEU A 24 1.62 -6.44 10.97
C LEU A 24 2.96 -6.12 11.69
N PRO A 25 3.61 -7.10 12.34
CA PRO A 25 4.93 -6.88 12.93
C PRO A 25 5.97 -6.43 11.89
N GLU A 26 5.91 -7.03 10.70
CA GLU A 26 6.69 -6.64 9.53
C GLU A 26 5.71 -6.07 8.47
N PRO A 27 5.91 -4.84 7.96
CA PRO A 27 5.09 -4.28 6.89
C PRO A 27 5.16 -5.12 5.60
N VAL A 28 4.17 -4.95 4.72
CA VAL A 28 4.12 -5.70 3.45
C VAL A 28 5.38 -5.45 2.62
N VAL A 29 5.84 -4.19 2.52
CA VAL A 29 7.20 -3.88 2.05
C VAL A 29 8.13 -4.01 3.25
N PRO A 30 9.01 -5.02 3.31
CA PRO A 30 9.88 -5.24 4.47
C PRO A 30 10.67 -3.99 4.87
N CYS A 31 10.87 -3.77 6.16
CA CYS A 31 11.57 -2.61 6.70
C CYS A 31 13.00 -2.50 6.14
N SER A 32 13.66 -3.63 5.87
CA SER A 32 14.99 -3.69 5.26
C SER A 32 15.03 -3.10 3.84
N LEU A 33 13.90 -3.12 3.12
CA LEU A 33 13.76 -2.59 1.78
C LEU A 33 13.16 -1.17 1.77
N TYR A 34 12.73 -0.64 2.92
CA TYR A 34 12.08 0.68 3.01
C TYR A 34 12.94 1.82 2.40
N PRO A 35 14.24 1.98 2.72
CA PRO A 35 15.06 3.03 2.11
C PRO A 35 15.20 2.87 0.59
N ALA A 36 15.31 1.62 0.11
CA ALA A 36 15.38 1.32 -1.32
C ALA A 36 14.06 1.64 -2.03
N ALA A 37 12.92 1.37 -1.39
CA ALA A 37 11.60 1.70 -1.91
C ALA A 37 11.41 3.22 -2.06
N LEU A 38 11.79 4.02 -1.06
CA LEU A 38 11.67 5.49 -1.14
C LEU A 38 12.56 6.08 -2.24
N ARG A 39 13.77 5.56 -2.41
CA ARG A 39 14.67 5.97 -3.48
C ARG A 39 14.10 5.58 -4.85
N ALA A 40 13.68 4.33 -5.00
CA ALA A 40 13.06 3.82 -6.21
C ALA A 40 11.79 4.61 -6.60
N ALA A 41 11.01 5.08 -5.63
CA ALA A 41 9.83 5.92 -5.87
C ALA A 41 10.18 7.20 -6.66
N ALA A 42 11.32 7.82 -6.34
CA ALA A 42 11.80 9.01 -7.05
C ALA A 42 12.43 8.68 -8.42
N GLU A 43 12.97 7.46 -8.59
CA GLU A 43 13.63 7.02 -9.82
C GLU A 43 12.65 6.46 -10.87
N GLY A 44 11.51 5.90 -10.45
CA GLY A 44 10.41 5.48 -11.35
C GLY A 44 9.93 4.03 -11.17
N TYR A 45 9.07 3.58 -12.08
CA TYR A 45 8.43 2.26 -12.02
C TYR A 45 9.42 1.09 -12.11
N LEU A 46 10.41 1.13 -13.01
CA LEU A 46 11.35 0.02 -13.18
C LEU A 46 12.20 -0.25 -11.91
N PRO A 47 12.82 0.77 -11.27
CA PRO A 47 13.45 0.59 -9.96
C PRO A 47 12.47 0.09 -8.89
N ALA A 48 11.23 0.58 -8.86
CA ALA A 48 10.24 0.14 -7.89
C ALA A 48 9.92 -1.36 -8.05
N LYS A 49 9.78 -1.82 -9.31
CA LYS A 49 9.58 -3.24 -9.63
C LYS A 49 10.77 -4.11 -9.21
N GLN A 50 11.99 -3.60 -9.31
CA GLN A 50 13.18 -4.31 -8.81
C GLN A 50 13.14 -4.49 -7.28
N VAL A 51 12.70 -3.47 -6.53
CA VAL A 51 12.51 -3.60 -5.07
C VAL A 51 11.50 -4.70 -4.74
N VAL A 52 10.37 -4.75 -5.45
CA VAL A 52 9.36 -5.81 -5.25
C VAL A 52 9.92 -7.19 -5.59
N SER A 53 10.76 -7.31 -6.63
CA SER A 53 11.39 -8.59 -6.99
C SER A 53 12.36 -9.14 -5.94
N GLN A 54 12.91 -8.29 -5.08
CA GLN A 54 13.83 -8.67 -3.99
C GLN A 54 13.09 -9.09 -2.71
N MET A 55 11.78 -8.89 -2.64
CA MET A 55 10.99 -9.28 -1.48
C MET A 55 10.92 -10.80 -1.35
N PRO A 56 10.92 -11.34 -0.11
CA PRO A 56 10.55 -12.73 0.14
C PRO A 56 9.20 -13.07 -0.49
N ASP A 57 9.03 -14.31 -0.93
CA ASP A 57 7.85 -14.74 -1.72
C ASP A 57 6.52 -14.37 -1.06
N TYR A 58 6.38 -14.58 0.24
CA TYR A 58 5.15 -14.25 0.96
C TYR A 58 4.83 -12.75 0.94
N HIS A 59 5.84 -11.89 1.14
CA HIS A 59 5.66 -10.43 1.07
C HIS A 59 5.32 -9.97 -0.34
N ARG A 60 6.03 -10.51 -1.34
CA ARG A 60 5.79 -10.21 -2.75
C ARG A 60 4.38 -10.61 -3.18
N ASN A 61 3.91 -11.79 -2.77
CA ASN A 61 2.57 -12.28 -3.08
C ASN A 61 1.48 -11.38 -2.49
N VAL A 62 1.63 -10.95 -1.23
CA VAL A 62 0.68 -10.02 -0.60
C VAL A 62 0.70 -8.67 -1.32
N PHE A 63 1.88 -8.15 -1.65
CA PHE A 63 2.01 -6.90 -2.40
C PHE A 63 1.29 -6.99 -3.75
N THR A 64 1.58 -8.03 -4.54
CA THR A 64 0.96 -8.25 -5.86
C THR A 64 -0.55 -8.39 -5.75
N TYR A 65 -1.05 -9.12 -4.74
CA TYR A 65 -2.50 -9.28 -4.54
C TYR A 65 -3.17 -7.95 -4.18
N LEU A 66 -2.52 -7.13 -3.35
CA LEU A 66 -3.00 -5.78 -3.05
C LEU A 66 -3.02 -4.90 -4.31
N MET A 67 -1.97 -4.89 -5.12
CA MET A 67 -1.96 -4.09 -6.36
C MET A 67 -3.07 -4.52 -7.32
N ALA A 68 -3.28 -5.82 -7.49
CA ALA A 68 -4.40 -6.36 -8.29
C ALA A 68 -5.77 -5.92 -7.73
N PHE A 69 -5.97 -6.02 -6.41
CA PHE A 69 -7.20 -5.57 -5.76
C PHE A 69 -7.45 -4.06 -5.94
N LEU A 70 -6.41 -3.24 -5.78
CA LEU A 70 -6.52 -1.79 -5.98
C LEU A 70 -6.80 -1.43 -7.44
N ASN A 71 -6.19 -2.13 -8.39
CA ASN A 71 -6.47 -1.95 -9.82
C ASN A 71 -7.93 -2.30 -10.13
N GLU A 72 -8.50 -3.34 -9.54
CA GLU A 72 -9.93 -3.65 -9.68
C GLU A 72 -10.81 -2.51 -9.14
N LEU A 73 -10.46 -1.91 -8.00
CA LEU A 73 -11.19 -0.72 -7.51
C LEU A 73 -11.16 0.44 -8.51
N LEU A 74 -10.06 0.62 -9.25
CA LEU A 74 -9.93 1.67 -10.26
C LEU A 74 -10.78 1.42 -11.51
N VAL A 75 -11.08 0.15 -11.84
CA VAL A 75 -12.04 -0.20 -12.90
C VAL A 75 -13.42 0.38 -12.58
N HIS A 76 -13.81 0.36 -11.30
CA HIS A 76 -15.11 0.84 -10.81
C HIS A 76 -15.09 2.28 -10.28
N ARG A 77 -14.09 3.09 -10.66
CA ARG A 77 -13.89 4.46 -10.14
C ARG A 77 -15.08 5.40 -10.31
N HIS A 78 -15.90 5.18 -11.34
CA HIS A 78 -17.09 6.00 -11.59
C HIS A 78 -18.19 5.77 -10.54
N GLU A 79 -18.19 4.61 -9.87
CA GLU A 79 -19.16 4.25 -8.83
C GLU A 79 -18.60 4.51 -7.44
N ASN A 80 -17.37 4.07 -7.16
CA ASN A 80 -16.76 4.18 -5.83
C ASN A 80 -16.04 5.52 -5.57
N LYS A 81 -15.84 6.35 -6.60
CA LYS A 81 -15.19 7.69 -6.52
C LYS A 81 -13.73 7.65 -6.07
N LEU A 82 -13.07 6.49 -6.16
CA LEU A 82 -11.65 6.34 -5.82
C LEU A 82 -10.79 6.59 -7.05
N ASP A 83 -9.64 7.23 -6.84
CA ASP A 83 -8.60 7.42 -7.85
C ASP A 83 -7.26 6.82 -7.38
N ALA A 84 -6.33 6.65 -8.33
CA ALA A 84 -5.03 6.05 -8.06
C ALA A 84 -4.23 6.85 -7.03
N SER A 85 -4.41 8.18 -6.99
CA SER A 85 -3.70 9.06 -6.05
C SER A 85 -4.18 8.85 -4.61
N THR A 86 -5.49 8.71 -4.42
CA THR A 86 -6.13 8.43 -3.14
C THR A 86 -5.75 7.05 -2.64
N LEU A 87 -5.88 6.02 -3.49
CA LEU A 87 -5.50 4.65 -3.14
C LEU A 87 -4.01 4.54 -2.78
N ALA A 88 -3.13 5.13 -3.60
CA ALA A 88 -1.70 5.13 -3.35
C ALA A 88 -1.32 5.84 -2.06
N MET A 89 -2.01 6.94 -1.71
CA MET A 89 -1.78 7.64 -0.45
C MET A 89 -2.16 6.74 0.74
N VAL A 90 -3.39 6.22 0.75
CA VAL A 90 -3.91 5.40 1.87
C VAL A 90 -3.07 4.14 2.06
N PHE A 91 -2.84 3.39 0.98
CA PHE A 91 -2.11 2.13 1.07
C PHE A 91 -0.62 2.33 1.27
N GLY A 92 -0.02 3.37 0.69
CA GLY A 92 1.40 3.70 0.88
C GLY A 92 1.76 3.92 2.36
N LEU A 93 0.87 4.54 3.14
CA LEU A 93 1.08 4.76 4.58
C LEU A 93 1.09 3.46 5.39
N VAL A 94 0.24 2.50 5.04
CA VAL A 94 0.14 1.24 5.79
C VAL A 94 1.13 0.18 5.29
N ILE A 95 1.46 0.12 4.00
CA ILE A 95 2.32 -0.95 3.48
C ILE A 95 3.82 -0.62 3.50
N LEU A 96 4.19 0.66 3.62
CA LEU A 96 5.58 1.13 3.78
C LEU A 96 5.77 1.83 5.14
N ARG A 97 6.30 1.09 6.11
CA ARG A 97 6.61 1.62 7.44
C ARG A 97 8.11 1.60 7.69
N GLU A 98 8.60 2.62 8.38
CA GLU A 98 9.97 2.66 8.88
C GLU A 98 10.09 1.70 10.08
N ALA A 99 11.24 1.05 10.25
CA ALA A 99 11.47 0.17 11.40
C ALA A 99 11.29 0.96 12.70
N ALA A 100 10.55 0.39 13.66
CA ALA A 100 10.22 1.02 14.95
C ALA A 100 11.43 1.27 15.89
N VAL A 101 12.67 1.15 15.39
CA VAL A 101 13.91 1.44 16.15
C VAL A 101 14.05 2.94 16.47
N HIS A 102 13.21 3.81 15.89
CA HIS A 102 13.21 5.25 16.18
C HIS A 102 11.91 5.76 16.83
N LYS A 103 12.03 6.01 18.15
CA LYS A 103 11.28 6.91 19.06
C LYS A 103 9.76 7.11 18.85
N PRO A 104 8.92 6.81 19.86
CA PRO A 104 7.52 7.25 19.86
C PRO A 104 7.49 8.79 19.80
N GLY A 105 6.80 9.34 18.80
CA GLY A 105 6.70 10.79 18.56
C GLY A 105 7.49 11.34 17.37
N ALA A 106 8.10 10.49 16.52
CA ALA A 106 8.66 10.95 15.26
C ALA A 106 7.52 11.45 14.34
N LEU A 107 7.42 12.77 14.15
CA LEU A 107 6.52 13.36 13.17
C LEU A 107 6.83 12.78 11.78
N ALA A 108 5.78 12.32 11.09
CA ALA A 108 5.87 11.95 9.68
C ALA A 108 6.54 13.09 8.91
N LYS A 109 7.68 12.79 8.26
CA LYS A 109 8.33 13.77 7.39
C LYS A 109 7.47 13.87 6.12
N PRO A 110 6.94 15.05 5.75
CA PRO A 110 6.04 15.21 4.59
C PRO A 110 6.63 14.68 3.27
N ASP A 111 7.96 14.72 3.14
CA ASP A 111 8.70 14.17 2.02
C ASP A 111 8.60 12.63 1.92
N HIS A 112 8.58 11.94 3.06
CA HIS A 112 8.49 10.48 3.09
C HIS A 112 7.11 9.98 2.68
N ASP A 113 6.03 10.63 3.16
CA ASP A 113 4.67 10.20 2.80
C ASP A 113 4.38 10.41 1.32
N SER A 114 4.92 11.50 0.75
CA SER A 114 4.87 11.74 -0.70
C SER A 114 5.59 10.65 -1.48
N LYS A 115 6.76 10.19 -1.00
CA LYS A 115 7.51 9.08 -1.62
C LYS A 115 6.84 7.72 -1.44
N LYS A 116 6.24 7.43 -0.28
CA LYS A 116 5.45 6.21 -0.04
C LYS A 116 4.26 6.15 -0.99
N LYS A 117 3.52 7.26 -1.11
CA LYS A 117 2.45 7.40 -2.10
C LYS A 117 2.98 7.13 -3.50
N LEU A 118 4.05 7.82 -3.89
CA LEU A 118 4.60 7.70 -5.24
C LEU A 118 5.06 6.27 -5.57
N PHE A 119 5.63 5.57 -4.59
CA PHE A 119 6.02 4.17 -4.74
C PHE A 119 4.83 3.30 -5.16
N VAL A 120 3.70 3.38 -4.44
CA VAL A 120 2.49 2.61 -4.76
C VAL A 120 1.86 3.09 -6.06
N TYR A 121 1.84 4.40 -6.28
CA TYR A 121 1.25 5.01 -7.47
C TYR A 121 1.88 4.46 -8.77
N HIS A 122 3.19 4.21 -8.78
CA HIS A 122 3.86 3.61 -9.94
C HIS A 122 3.24 2.28 -10.37
N PHE A 123 2.75 1.45 -9.44
CA PHE A 123 2.12 0.16 -9.76
C PHE A 123 0.64 0.30 -10.18
N LEU A 124 -0.03 1.38 -9.80
CA LEU A 124 -1.43 1.62 -10.18
C LEU A 124 -1.60 2.26 -11.57
N VAL A 125 -0.51 2.74 -12.17
CA VAL A 125 -0.56 3.44 -13.48
C VAL A 125 0.39 2.89 -14.54
N ASN A 126 1.29 1.97 -14.20
CA ASN A 126 2.28 1.40 -15.14
C ASN A 126 2.33 -0.13 -15.16
N GLU A 127 1.45 -0.83 -14.43
CA GLU A 127 1.32 -2.30 -14.55
C GLU A 127 0.48 -2.72 -15.76
#